data_AF-A0A511AGJ8-F1
#
_entry.id   AF-A0A511AGJ8-F1
#
_cell.length_a   1.000
_cell.length_b   1.000
_cell.length_c   1.000
_cell.angle_alpha   90.00
_cell.angle_beta   90.00
_cell.angle_gamma   90.00
#
_symmetry.space_group_name_H-M   'P 1'
#
loop_
_entity.id
_entity.type
_entity.pdbx_description
1 polymer ?
#
loop_
_entity_poly.entity_id
_entity_poly.type
_entity_poly.pdbx_seq_one_letter_code
_entity_poly.pdbx_strand_id
1 'polypeptide(L)'
;MSTQRPHIDEILTAFLSAQLKNKTGLRRRRIVTAEVQLRRCMETDGHRILTDGDRSVLELEQEISPESAFARTMFADDLLFALGIYVSEPWLLPDRIDRDVQLRFAEALSAQLISWRLIDQWDLSCAILEVRGSIRRAKLEQRARTRTPR
;
A
#
# COMPACT_ATOMS: atom_id res chain seq x y z
N MET A 1 4.77 29.04 6.30
CA MET A 1 3.55 28.33 5.86
C MET A 1 3.80 26.87 6.20
N SER A 2 3.10 26.30 7.19
CA SER A 2 3.30 24.88 7.54
C SER A 2 2.88 24.03 6.34
N THR A 3 3.84 23.36 5.71
CA THR A 3 3.58 22.35 4.69
C THR A 3 2.99 21.15 5.42
N GLN A 4 1.66 21.10 5.55
CA GLN A 4 0.97 19.99 6.19
C GLN A 4 1.23 18.73 5.36
N ARG A 5 1.90 17.73 5.97
CA ARG A 5 2.11 16.43 5.32
C ARG A 5 0.74 15.74 5.25
N PRO A 6 0.28 15.31 4.07
CA PRO A 6 -1.00 14.65 3.94
C PRO A 6 -0.96 13.28 4.61
N HIS A 7 -2.06 12.91 5.26
CA HIS A 7 -2.21 11.58 5.83
C HIS A 7 -2.46 10.54 4.74
N ILE A 8 -2.22 9.27 5.06
CA ILE A 8 -2.42 8.15 4.12
C ILE A 8 -3.83 8.17 3.52
N ASP A 9 -4.86 8.50 4.30
CA ASP A 9 -6.24 8.51 3.81
C ASP A 9 -6.45 9.52 2.66
N GLU A 10 -5.85 10.71 2.78
CA GLU A 10 -5.91 11.75 1.77
C GLU A 10 -5.15 11.32 0.50
N ILE A 11 -3.97 10.70 0.70
CA ILE A 11 -3.13 10.17 -0.37
C ILE A 11 -3.87 9.07 -1.15
N LEU A 12 -4.45 8.10 -0.45
CA LEU A 12 -5.18 6.98 -1.06
C LEU A 12 -6.42 7.48 -1.79
N THR A 13 -7.17 8.42 -1.20
CA THR A 13 -8.35 9.02 -1.83
C THR A 13 -8.01 9.72 -3.15
N ALA A 14 -6.96 10.54 -3.14
CA ALA A 14 -6.48 11.21 -4.35
C ALA A 14 -5.99 10.20 -5.40
N PHE A 15 -5.24 9.18 -4.97
CA PHE A 15 -4.68 8.17 -5.86
C PHE A 15 -5.77 7.32 -6.51
N LEU A 16 -6.77 6.86 -5.73
CA LEU A 16 -7.87 6.07 -6.25
C LEU A 16 -8.71 6.86 -7.23
N SER A 17 -8.99 8.12 -6.93
CA SER A 17 -9.74 9.01 -7.82
C SER A 17 -9.06 9.12 -9.19
N ALA A 18 -7.73 9.29 -9.21
CA ALA A 18 -6.95 9.30 -10.43
C ALA A 18 -6.93 7.92 -11.13
N GLN A 19 -6.73 6.85 -10.38
CA GLN A 19 -6.65 5.48 -10.92
C GLN A 19 -7.97 4.99 -11.51
N LEU A 20 -9.10 5.42 -10.95
CA LEU A 20 -10.42 4.97 -11.36
C LEU A 20 -11.04 5.87 -12.45
N LYS A 21 -10.41 7.00 -12.77
CA LYS A 21 -10.83 7.87 -13.87
C LYS A 21 -10.97 7.04 -15.15
N ASN A 22 -12.15 7.04 -15.74
CA ASN A 22 -12.51 6.31 -16.96
C ASN A 22 -12.48 4.77 -16.87
N LYS A 23 -12.34 4.18 -15.67
CA LYS A 23 -12.42 2.71 -15.49
C LYS A 23 -13.82 2.31 -15.02
N THR A 24 -14.40 1.33 -15.70
CA THR A 24 -15.74 0.79 -15.40
C THR A 24 -15.71 -0.74 -15.24
N GLY A 25 -16.80 -1.29 -14.71
CA GLY A 25 -17.01 -2.74 -14.59
C GLY A 25 -15.95 -3.47 -13.76
N LEU A 26 -15.54 -4.64 -14.25
CA LEU A 26 -14.62 -5.54 -13.53
C LEU A 26 -13.27 -4.89 -13.21
N ARG A 27 -12.73 -4.05 -14.09
CA ARG A 27 -11.43 -3.40 -13.85
C ARG A 27 -11.49 -2.43 -12.68
N ARG A 28 -12.58 -1.68 -12.54
CA ARG A 28 -12.82 -0.81 -11.38
C ARG A 28 -12.94 -1.64 -10.11
N ARG A 29 -13.74 -2.71 -10.12
CA ARG A 29 -13.93 -3.59 -8.97
C ARG A 29 -12.61 -4.16 -8.45
N ARG A 30 -11.74 -4.65 -9.32
CA ARG A 30 -10.44 -5.20 -8.94
C ARG A 30 -9.49 -4.20 -8.28
N ILE A 31 -9.49 -2.96 -8.77
CA ILE A 31 -8.68 -1.88 -8.16
C ILE A 31 -9.20 -1.54 -6.76
N VAL A 32 -10.52 -1.44 -6.61
CA VAL A 32 -11.14 -1.23 -5.29
C VAL A 32 -10.83 -2.39 -4.35
N THR A 33 -10.90 -3.63 -4.82
CA THR A 33 -10.51 -4.80 -4.02
C THR A 33 -9.04 -4.74 -3.57
N ALA A 34 -8.13 -4.33 -4.45
CA ALA A 34 -6.73 -4.14 -4.09
C ALA A 34 -6.57 -3.08 -3.00
N GLU A 35 -7.27 -1.95 -3.09
CA GLU A 35 -7.20 -0.91 -2.07
C GLU A 35 -7.80 -1.33 -0.73
N VAL A 36 -8.97 -1.99 -0.73
CA VAL A 36 -9.58 -2.51 0.50
C VAL A 36 -8.62 -3.48 1.20
N GLN A 37 -7.94 -4.33 0.42
CA GLN A 37 -6.91 -5.23 0.95
C GLN A 37 -5.71 -4.47 1.53
N LEU A 38 -5.29 -3.36 0.93
CA LEU A 38 -4.21 -2.52 1.46
C LEU A 38 -4.61 -1.88 2.79
N ARG A 39 -5.82 -1.31 2.88
CA ARG A 39 -6.33 -0.74 4.13
C ARG A 39 -6.38 -1.80 5.23
N ARG A 40 -6.92 -2.98 4.93
CA ARG A 40 -6.95 -4.09 5.89
C ARG A 40 -5.55 -4.51 6.34
N CYS A 41 -4.59 -4.58 5.42
CA CYS A 41 -3.20 -4.88 5.72
C CYS A 41 -2.60 -3.87 6.69
N MET A 42 -2.83 -2.57 6.46
CA MET A 42 -2.33 -1.50 7.33
C MET A 42 -2.95 -1.54 8.73
N GLU A 43 -4.27 -1.70 8.83
CA GLU A 43 -4.93 -1.76 10.14
C GLU A 43 -4.54 -3.01 10.95
N THR A 44 -4.20 -4.12 10.27
CA THR A 44 -3.85 -5.38 10.95
C THR A 44 -2.35 -5.45 11.29
N ASP A 45 -1.48 -5.19 10.31
CA ASP A 45 -0.05 -5.44 10.40
C ASP A 45 0.80 -4.17 10.28
N GLY A 46 0.19 -3.00 10.05
CA GLY A 46 0.92 -1.73 9.88
C GLY A 46 1.71 -1.32 11.12
N HIS A 47 1.27 -1.68 12.33
CA HIS A 47 2.01 -1.41 13.57
C HIS A 47 3.45 -1.97 13.58
N ARG A 48 3.74 -2.98 12.75
CA ARG A 48 5.05 -3.66 12.68
C ARG A 48 6.16 -2.81 12.07
N ILE A 49 5.82 -1.77 11.32
CA ILE A 49 6.78 -0.84 10.69
C ILE A 49 6.93 0.46 11.45
N LEU A 50 6.08 0.70 12.45
CA LEU A 50 6.05 1.95 13.20
C LEU A 50 7.13 1.99 14.28
N THR A 51 7.64 3.19 14.53
CA THR A 51 8.44 3.48 15.72
C THR A 51 7.57 3.37 16.98
N ASP A 52 8.20 3.29 18.16
CA ASP A 52 7.46 3.24 19.43
C ASP A 52 6.59 4.49 19.65
N GLY A 53 7.06 5.64 19.16
CA GLY A 53 6.31 6.90 19.20
C GLY A 53 5.04 6.84 18.35
N ASP A 54 5.19 6.46 17.07
CA ASP A 54 4.05 6.38 16.14
C ASP A 54 3.06 5.29 16.54
N ARG A 55 3.56 4.20 17.13
CA ARG A 55 2.69 3.14 17.69
C ARG A 55 1.85 3.66 18.84
N SER A 56 2.43 4.44 19.75
CA SER A 56 1.68 5.05 20.85
C SER A 56 0.58 5.97 20.33
N VAL A 57 0.85 6.74 19.27
CA VAL A 57 -0.16 7.58 18.60
C VAL A 57 -1.27 6.72 18.00
N LEU A 58 -0.92 5.63 17.31
CA LEU A 58 -1.89 4.71 16.71
C LEU A 58 -2.80 4.06 17.78
N GLU A 59 -2.22 3.61 18.89
CA GLU A 59 -2.97 3.00 20.01
C GLU A 59 -4.01 3.99 20.57
N LEU A 60 -3.60 5.25 20.82
CA LEU A 60 -4.52 6.30 21.27
C LEU A 60 -5.63 6.58 20.25
N GLU A 61 -5.29 6.67 18.96
CA GLU A 61 -6.30 6.89 17.93
C GLU A 61 -7.29 5.72 17.85
N GLN A 62 -6.81 4.48 18.01
CA GLN A 62 -7.65 3.29 18.00
C GLN A 62 -8.64 3.25 19.17
N GLU A 63 -8.25 3.78 20.34
CA GLU A 63 -9.16 3.94 21.48
C GLU A 63 -10.26 4.97 21.21
N ILE A 64 -9.95 6.03 20.46
CA ILE A 64 -10.89 7.11 20.13
C ILE A 64 -11.83 6.70 18.98
N SER A 65 -11.25 6.20 17.89
CA SER A 65 -11.99 5.79 16.70
C SER A 65 -11.18 4.73 15.93
N PRO A 66 -11.52 3.44 16.06
CA PRO A 66 -10.73 2.35 15.50
C PRO A 66 -10.83 2.22 13.97
N GLU A 67 -11.81 2.87 13.33
CA GLU A 67 -11.99 2.74 11.89
C GLU A 67 -10.94 3.55 11.13
N SER A 68 -10.15 2.85 10.30
CA SER A 68 -9.09 3.45 9.48
C SER A 68 -8.05 4.26 10.28
N ALA A 69 -7.82 3.88 11.55
CA ALA A 69 -6.97 4.62 12.48
C ALA A 69 -5.55 4.78 11.92
N PHE A 70 -4.99 3.74 11.31
CA PHE A 70 -3.68 3.81 10.67
C PHE A 70 -3.67 4.82 9.53
N ALA A 71 -4.66 4.75 8.64
CA ALA A 71 -4.70 5.63 7.47
C ALA A 71 -4.92 7.12 7.82
N ARG A 72 -5.58 7.42 8.93
CA ARG A 72 -5.84 8.80 9.38
C ARG A 72 -4.67 9.43 10.15
N THR A 73 -3.77 8.62 10.70
CA THR A 73 -2.70 9.11 11.58
C THR A 73 -1.33 9.09 10.91
N MET A 74 -1.07 8.07 10.11
CA MET A 74 0.24 7.85 9.49
C MET A 74 0.40 8.62 8.17
N PHE A 75 1.63 8.66 7.65
CA PHE A 75 2.03 9.48 6.50
C PHE A 75 2.61 8.65 5.34
N ALA A 76 3.13 9.34 4.32
CA ALA A 76 3.56 8.76 3.05
C ALA A 76 4.74 7.78 3.15
N ASP A 77 5.66 8.03 4.07
CA ASP A 77 6.75 7.15 4.47
C ASP A 77 6.23 5.84 5.04
N ASP A 78 5.31 5.90 6.00
CA ASP A 78 4.69 4.71 6.58
C ASP A 78 3.94 3.89 5.52
N LEU A 79 3.25 4.57 4.60
CA LEU A 79 2.60 3.92 3.46
C LEU A 79 3.59 3.17 2.58
N LEU A 80 4.78 3.73 2.31
CA LEU A 80 5.80 3.05 1.53
C LEU A 80 6.27 1.77 2.23
N PHE A 81 6.53 1.82 3.53
CA PHE A 81 6.90 0.62 4.29
C PHE A 81 5.76 -0.41 4.34
N ALA A 82 4.51 0.04 4.50
CA ALA A 82 3.34 -0.82 4.51
C ALA A 82 3.13 -1.54 3.16
N LEU A 83 3.50 -0.91 2.05
CA LEU A 83 3.50 -1.56 0.74
C LEU A 83 4.41 -2.79 0.70
N GLY A 84 5.51 -2.82 1.47
CA GLY A 84 6.38 -4.00 1.58
C GLY A 84 5.67 -5.21 2.20
N ILE A 85 4.90 -4.99 3.26
CA ILE A 85 4.08 -6.03 3.90
C ILE A 85 2.95 -6.46 2.95
N TYR A 86 2.26 -5.48 2.35
CA TYR A 86 1.09 -5.70 1.50
C TYR A 86 1.36 -6.57 0.26
N VAL A 87 2.57 -6.49 -0.32
CA VAL A 87 2.95 -7.28 -1.50
C VAL A 87 3.56 -8.65 -1.14
N SER A 88 3.47 -9.05 0.12
CA SER A 88 4.01 -10.30 0.66
C SER A 88 2.87 -11.20 1.19
N GLU A 89 3.12 -12.50 1.30
CA GLU A 89 2.18 -13.40 2.00
C GLU A 89 2.12 -12.97 3.50
N PRO A 90 0.94 -13.06 4.16
CA PRO A 90 -0.33 -13.63 3.69
C PRO A 90 -1.26 -12.63 2.97
N TRP A 91 -0.80 -11.41 2.67
CA TRP A 91 -1.64 -10.31 2.16
C TRP A 91 -1.91 -10.36 0.65
N LEU A 92 -1.23 -11.23 -0.07
CA LEU A 92 -1.45 -11.44 -1.50
C LEU A 92 -2.84 -12.04 -1.76
N LEU A 93 -3.57 -11.41 -2.68
CA LEU A 93 -4.88 -11.90 -3.11
C LEU A 93 -4.76 -13.32 -3.70
N PRO A 94 -5.73 -14.21 -3.42
CA PRO A 94 -5.66 -15.61 -3.83
C PRO A 94 -5.91 -15.77 -5.34
N ASP A 95 -6.81 -14.97 -5.92
CA ASP A 95 -7.05 -14.96 -7.36
C ASP A 95 -5.84 -14.39 -8.10
N ARG A 96 -5.42 -15.07 -9.16
CA ARG A 96 -4.23 -14.72 -9.93
C ARG A 96 -4.34 -13.34 -10.55
N ILE A 97 -5.51 -13.00 -11.10
CA ILE A 97 -5.69 -11.74 -11.81
C ILE A 97 -5.78 -10.59 -10.80
N ASP A 98 -6.48 -10.80 -9.70
CA ASP A 98 -6.57 -9.82 -8.62
C ASP A 98 -5.20 -9.59 -7.97
N ARG A 99 -4.38 -10.64 -7.80
CA ARG A 99 -2.97 -10.53 -7.36
C ARG A 99 -2.12 -9.69 -8.31
N ASP A 100 -2.23 -9.89 -9.63
CA ASP A 100 -1.50 -9.07 -10.61
C ASP A 100 -1.97 -7.60 -10.57
N VAL A 101 -3.27 -7.36 -10.37
CA VAL A 101 -3.81 -6.00 -10.16
C VAL A 101 -3.27 -5.38 -8.88
N GLN A 102 -3.24 -6.11 -7.76
CA GLN A 102 -2.65 -5.68 -6.49
C GLN A 102 -1.17 -5.29 -6.65
N LEU A 103 -0.35 -6.12 -7.30
CA LEU A 103 1.07 -5.84 -7.48
C LEU A 103 1.31 -4.61 -8.37
N ARG A 104 0.50 -4.43 -9.41
CA ARG A 104 0.55 -3.20 -10.24
C ARG A 104 0.03 -1.99 -9.50
N PHE A 105 -0.97 -2.15 -8.64
CA PHE A 105 -1.50 -1.09 -7.79
C PHE A 105 -0.42 -0.57 -6.82
N ALA A 106 0.28 -1.48 -6.13
CA ALA A 106 1.40 -1.14 -5.25
C ALA A 106 2.56 -0.46 -6.00
N GLU A 107 2.91 -0.97 -7.17
CA GLU A 107 3.94 -0.38 -8.04
C GLU A 107 3.56 1.05 -8.48
N ALA A 108 2.31 1.24 -8.92
CA ALA A 108 1.81 2.56 -9.31
C ALA A 108 1.73 3.52 -8.13
N LEU A 109 1.30 3.05 -6.96
CA LEU A 109 1.22 3.88 -5.76
C LEU A 109 2.61 4.34 -5.30
N SER A 110 3.58 3.43 -5.18
CA SER A 110 4.96 3.79 -4.82
C SER A 110 5.58 4.81 -5.79
N ALA A 111 5.35 4.65 -7.10
CA ALA A 111 5.80 5.63 -8.09
C ALA A 111 5.08 6.99 -7.93
N GLN A 112 3.79 6.98 -7.57
CA GLN A 112 3.01 8.19 -7.37
C GLN A 112 3.48 8.98 -6.15
N LEU A 113 3.85 8.31 -5.04
CA LEU A 113 4.39 8.98 -3.85
C LEU A 113 5.65 9.80 -4.17
N ILE A 114 6.53 9.25 -5.01
CA ILE A 114 7.74 9.95 -5.50
C ILE A 114 7.34 11.12 -6.42
N SER A 115 6.42 10.87 -7.36
CA SER A 115 5.97 11.89 -8.32
C SER A 115 5.32 13.10 -7.64
N TRP A 116 4.54 12.87 -6.57
CA TRP A 116 3.94 13.92 -5.75
C TRP A 116 4.91 14.55 -4.74
N ARG A 117 6.17 14.11 -4.71
CA ARG A 117 7.19 14.56 -3.75
C ARG A 117 6.74 14.41 -2.28
N LEU A 118 5.96 13.37 -1.99
CA LEU A 118 5.54 13.05 -0.63
C LEU A 118 6.60 12.25 0.12
N ILE A 119 7.51 11.62 -0.63
CA ILE A 119 8.69 10.93 -0.13
C ILE A 119 9.93 11.43 -0.86
N ASP A 120 11.03 11.59 -0.14
CA ASP A 120 12.33 11.83 -0.75
C ASP A 120 12.94 10.50 -1.20
N GLN A 121 13.24 10.41 -2.50
CA GLN A 121 13.79 9.19 -3.11
C GLN A 121 15.20 8.86 -2.61
N TRP A 122 15.95 9.84 -2.13
CA TRP A 122 17.31 9.65 -1.65
C TRP A 122 17.29 9.10 -0.22
N ASP A 123 16.48 9.71 0.64
CA ASP A 123 16.33 9.31 2.04
C ASP A 123 15.70 7.92 2.17
N LEU A 124 14.74 7.57 1.30
CA LEU A 124 14.03 6.29 1.34
C LEU A 124 14.44 5.33 0.22
N SER A 125 15.63 5.52 -0.36
CA SER A 125 16.15 4.70 -1.47
C SER A 125 16.12 3.20 -1.18
N CYS A 126 16.58 2.79 0.02
CA CYS A 126 16.54 1.38 0.45
C CYS A 126 15.11 0.82 0.50
N ALA A 127 14.17 1.56 1.11
CA ALA A 127 12.78 1.14 1.21
C ALA A 127 12.11 1.03 -0.16
N ILE A 128 12.37 1.97 -1.08
CA ILE A 128 11.89 1.92 -2.46
C ILE A 128 12.41 0.67 -3.19
N LEU A 129 13.71 0.39 -3.05
CA LEU A 129 14.33 -0.79 -3.66
C LEU A 129 13.77 -2.09 -3.08
N GLU A 130 13.51 -2.13 -1.78
CA GLU A 130 12.92 -3.28 -1.10
C GLU A 130 11.51 -3.56 -1.61
N VAL A 131 10.62 -2.55 -1.66
CA VAL A 131 9.26 -2.69 -2.17
C VAL A 131 9.28 -3.16 -3.63
N ARG A 132 10.10 -2.55 -4.48
CA ARG A 132 10.27 -2.98 -5.89
C ARG A 132 10.79 -4.41 -5.99
N GLY A 133 11.74 -4.79 -5.14
CA GLY A 133 12.27 -6.14 -5.03
C GLY A 133 11.19 -7.15 -4.64
N SER A 134 10.39 -6.85 -3.63
CA SER A 134 9.27 -7.68 -3.17
C SER A 134 8.21 -7.86 -4.25
N ILE A 135 7.82 -6.78 -4.93
CA ILE A 135 6.90 -6.85 -6.09
C ILE A 135 7.48 -7.75 -7.18
N ARG A 136 8.76 -7.61 -7.52
CA ARG A 136 9.41 -8.42 -8.54
C ARG A 136 9.44 -9.90 -8.16
N ARG A 137 9.78 -10.22 -6.91
CA ARG A 137 9.77 -11.61 -6.39
C ARG A 137 8.36 -12.20 -6.46
N ALA A 138 7.35 -11.49 -5.98
CA ALA A 138 5.96 -11.94 -6.02
C ALA A 138 5.48 -12.22 -7.47
N LYS A 139 5.83 -11.35 -8.43
CA LYS A 139 5.54 -11.57 -9.86
C LYS A 139 6.24 -12.82 -10.41
N LEU A 140 7.49 -13.09 -10.01
CA LEU A 140 8.26 -14.26 -10.45
C LEU A 140 7.67 -15.56 -9.88
N GLU A 141 7.36 -15.60 -8.59
CA GLU A 141 6.74 -16.74 -7.93
C GLU A 141 5.38 -17.09 -8.54
N GLN A 142 4.57 -16.07 -8.85
CA GLN A 142 3.29 -16.24 -9.53
C GLN A 142 3.45 -16.88 -10.93
N ARG A 143 4.50 -16.50 -11.68
CA ARG A 143 4.83 -17.10 -12.99
C ARG A 143 5.35 -18.53 -12.85
N ALA A 144 6.11 -18.83 -11.81
CA ALA A 144 6.60 -20.18 -11.55
C ALA A 144 5.44 -21.14 -11.24
N ARG A 145 4.50 -20.73 -10.37
CA ARG A 145 3.30 -21.51 -10.02
C ARG A 145 2.37 -21.79 -11.21
N THR A 146 2.44 -20.99 -12.27
CA THR A 146 1.64 -21.18 -13.49
C THR A 146 2.33 -22.04 -14.54
N ARG A 147 3.61 -22.34 -14.37
CA ARG A 147 4.39 -23.21 -15.25
C ARG A 147 4.47 -24.66 -14.80
N THR A 148 3.97 -25.00 -13.62
CA THR A 148 3.85 -26.38 -13.14
C THR A 148 2.44 -26.88 -13.47
N PRO A 149 2.23 -27.66 -14.55
CA PRO A 149 0.99 -28.38 -14.71
C PRO A 149 0.99 -29.53 -13.68
N ARG A 150 -0.16 -29.75 -13.04
CA ARG A 150 -0.45 -31.03 -12.38
C ARG A 150 -0.66 -32.11 -13.43
#